data_AF-A0A258IP62-F1
#
_entry.id   AF-A0A258IP62-F1
#
_cell.length_a   1.000
_cell.length_b   1.000
_cell.length_c   1.000
_cell.angle_alpha   90.00
_cell.angle_beta   90.00
_cell.angle_gamma   90.00
#
_symmetry.space_group_name_H-M   'P 1'
#
loop_
_entity.id
_entity.type
_entity.pdbx_description
1 polymer ?
#
loop_
_entity_poly.entity_id
_entity_poly.type
_entity_poly.pdbx_seq_one_letter_code
_entity_poly.pdbx_strand_id
1 'polypeptide(L)'
;MGIFIKNPETERVVREVAALRGTTITGVIDALAREALEREQPPPPRRTLESMRAATAEFRRKAGLDRVKLNVTKADFDALWPIPGVTDVDDHP
;
A
#
# COMPACT_ATOMS: atom_id res chain seq x y z
N MET A 1 -8.36 -24.70 13.43
CA MET A 1 -7.05 -24.89 14.10
C MET A 1 -7.07 -24.08 15.38
N GLY A 2 -6.82 -24.71 16.54
CA GLY A 2 -6.87 -24.04 17.84
C GLY A 2 -5.49 -23.57 18.30
N ILE A 3 -5.42 -22.43 18.98
CA ILE A 3 -4.19 -21.96 19.63
C ILE A 3 -4.11 -22.59 21.01
N PHE A 4 -3.03 -23.32 21.29
CA PHE A 4 -2.79 -23.92 22.61
C PHE A 4 -1.82 -23.06 23.41
N ILE A 5 -2.34 -22.39 24.44
CA ILE A 5 -1.55 -21.55 25.35
C ILE A 5 -1.07 -22.44 26.50
N LYS A 6 0.24 -22.66 26.61
CA LYS A 6 0.80 -23.56 27.63
C LYS A 6 0.71 -23.01 29.05
N ASN A 7 0.62 -21.69 29.22
CA ASN A 7 0.51 -21.05 30.52
C ASN A 7 -0.98 -20.84 30.87
N PRO A 8 -1.49 -21.46 31.95
CA PRO A 8 -2.91 -21.41 32.31
C PRO A 8 -3.38 -20.00 32.69
N GLU A 9 -2.53 -19.18 33.33
CA GLU A 9 -2.88 -17.79 33.64
C GLU A 9 -3.00 -16.95 32.37
N THR A 10 -2.12 -17.18 31.40
CA THR A 10 -2.21 -16.52 30.10
C THR A 10 -3.48 -16.92 29.35
N GLU A 11 -3.85 -18.20 29.37
CA GLU A 11 -5.12 -18.63 28.77
C GLU A 11 -6.32 -17.94 29.44
N ARG A 12 -6.34 -17.90 30.78
CA ARG A 12 -7.42 -17.24 31.55
C ARG A 12 -7.57 -15.78 31.13
N VAL A 13 -6.47 -15.03 31.11
CA VAL A 13 -6.47 -13.60 30.74
C VAL A 13 -6.93 -13.40 29.30
N VAL A 14 -6.40 -14.17 28.34
CA VAL A 14 -6.79 -14.02 26.93
C VAL A 14 -8.26 -14.37 26.72
N ARG A 15 -8.77 -15.38 27.43
CA ARG A 15 -10.19 -15.76 27.40
C ARG A 15 -11.09 -14.66 27.99
N GLU A 16 -10.68 -14.04 29.07
CA GLU A 16 -11.40 -12.91 29.68
C GLU A 16 -11.45 -11.71 28.74
N VAL A 17 -10.33 -11.36 28.11
CA VAL A 17 -10.26 -10.29 27.10
C VAL A 17 -11.14 -10.62 25.88
N ALA A 18 -11.14 -11.87 25.43
CA ALA A 18 -11.98 -12.31 24.32
C ALA A 18 -13.48 -12.14 24.65
N ALA A 19 -13.90 -12.51 25.87
CA ALA A 19 -15.27 -12.33 26.34
C ALA A 19 -15.66 -10.85 26.42
N LEU A 20 -14.81 -10.00 27.00
CA LEU A 20 -15.06 -8.55 27.10
C LEU A 20 -15.17 -7.87 25.72
N ARG A 21 -14.41 -8.35 24.73
CA ARG A 21 -14.39 -7.81 23.37
C ARG A 21 -15.42 -8.45 22.43
N GLY A 22 -16.14 -9.48 22.88
CA GLY A 22 -17.07 -10.22 22.03
C GLY A 22 -16.40 -10.91 20.83
N THR A 23 -15.16 -11.37 21.00
CA THR A 23 -14.35 -12.00 19.94
C THR A 23 -13.81 -13.36 20.37
N THR A 24 -13.07 -14.03 19.50
CA THR A 24 -12.42 -15.32 19.79
C THR A 24 -11.05 -15.12 20.41
N ILE A 25 -10.56 -16.12 21.16
CA ILE A 25 -9.16 -16.17 21.66
C ILE A 25 -8.17 -15.93 20.51
N THR A 26 -8.41 -16.56 19.36
CA THR A 26 -7.59 -16.37 18.16
C THR A 26 -7.63 -14.93 17.65
N GLY A 27 -8.79 -14.28 17.64
CA GLY A 27 -8.91 -12.87 17.25
C GLY A 27 -8.14 -11.93 18.17
N VAL A 28 -8.15 -12.18 19.48
CA VAL A 28 -7.34 -11.41 20.45
C VAL A 28 -5.84 -11.58 20.15
N ILE A 29 -5.38 -12.80 19.94
CA ILE A 29 -3.96 -13.08 19.69
C ILE A 29 -3.52 -12.51 18.34
N ASP A 30 -4.34 -12.63 17.29
CA ASP A 30 -4.02 -12.04 15.98
C ASP A 30 -3.85 -10.52 16.08
N ALA A 31 -4.77 -9.83 16.76
CA ALA A 31 -4.67 -8.39 16.96
C ALA A 31 -3.39 -7.99 17.72
N LEU A 32 -3.08 -8.70 18.82
CA LEU A 32 -1.87 -8.44 19.60
C LEU A 32 -0.59 -8.73 18.78
N ALA A 33 -0.59 -9.80 18.00
CA ALA A 33 0.54 -10.17 17.15
C ALA A 33 0.78 -9.14 16.04
N ARG A 34 -0.29 -8.62 15.41
CA ARG A 34 -0.19 -7.56 14.41
C ARG A 34 0.36 -6.28 14.99
N GLU A 35 -0.16 -5.85 16.14
CA GLU A 35 0.32 -4.63 16.81
C GLU A 35 1.81 -4.76 17.19
N ALA A 36 2.21 -5.92 17.73
CA ALA A 36 3.61 -6.18 18.03
C ALA A 36 4.47 -6.16 16.75
N LEU A 37 3.99 -6.78 15.68
CA LEU A 37 4.71 -6.82 14.41
C LEU A 37 4.85 -5.43 13.78
N GLU A 38 3.83 -4.58 13.84
CA GLU A 38 3.90 -3.20 13.34
C GLU A 38 4.91 -2.35 14.13
N ARG A 39 5.05 -2.57 15.43
CA ARG A 39 6.08 -1.90 16.25
C ARG A 39 7.50 -2.37 15.97
N GLU A 40 7.67 -3.66 15.71
CA GLU A 40 8.97 -4.30 15.48
C GLU A 40 9.43 -4.17 14.02
N GLN A 41 8.51 -3.96 13.08
CA GLN A 41 8.85 -3.85 11.67
C GLN A 41 9.77 -2.64 11.46
N PRO A 42 10.95 -2.84 10.84
CA PRO A 42 11.81 -1.72 10.50
C PRO A 42 11.05 -0.79 9.55
N PRO A 43 11.24 0.54 9.66
CA PRO A 43 10.63 1.47 8.74
C PRO A 43 10.98 1.05 7.31
N PRO A 44 10.01 1.11 6.36
CA PRO A 44 10.30 0.75 4.98
C PRO A 44 11.48 1.60 4.49
N PRO A 45 12.40 1.02 3.71
CA PRO A 45 13.57 1.75 3.24
C PRO A 45 13.10 3.01 2.50
N ARG A 46 13.72 4.15 2.82
CA ARG A 46 13.41 5.42 2.12
C ARG A 46 13.64 5.20 0.63
N ARG A 47 12.57 5.32 -0.16
CA ARG A 47 12.68 5.27 -1.62
C ARG A 47 13.50 6.47 -2.08
N THR A 48 14.71 6.20 -2.57
CA THR A 48 15.52 7.21 -3.24
C THR A 48 14.93 7.50 -4.62
N LEU A 49 15.17 8.70 -5.16
CA LEU A 49 14.76 9.03 -6.53
C LEU A 49 15.31 8.01 -7.55
N GLU A 50 16.52 7.52 -7.30
CA GLU A 50 17.15 6.47 -8.10
C GLU A 50 16.35 5.15 -8.04
N SER A 51 15.94 4.70 -6.86
CA SER A 51 15.13 3.49 -6.70
C SER A 51 13.77 3.63 -7.40
N MET A 52 13.17 4.82 -7.36
CA MET A 52 11.89 5.10 -8.01
C MET A 52 12.03 5.07 -9.53
N ARG A 53 13.11 5.65 -10.07
CA ARG A 53 13.43 5.59 -11.50
C ARG A 53 13.68 4.16 -11.95
N ALA A 54 14.44 3.38 -11.18
CA ALA A 54 14.72 1.98 -11.47
C ALA A 54 13.43 1.13 -11.49
N ALA A 55 12.56 1.28 -10.49
CA ALA A 55 11.27 0.60 -10.42
C ALA A 55 10.35 0.97 -11.60
N THR A 56 10.32 2.26 -11.96
CA THR A 56 9.55 2.75 -13.11
C THR A 56 10.07 2.14 -14.42
N ALA A 57 11.40 2.13 -14.61
CA ALA A 57 12.01 1.53 -15.80
C ALA A 57 11.72 0.02 -15.89
N GLU A 58 11.79 -0.70 -14.77
CA GLU A 58 11.43 -2.12 -14.73
C GLU A 58 9.96 -2.36 -15.08
N PHE A 59 9.06 -1.57 -14.50
CA PHE A 59 7.64 -1.63 -14.81
C PHE A 59 7.38 -1.37 -16.29
N ARG A 60 7.99 -0.33 -16.88
CA ARG A 60 7.81 0.00 -18.30
C ARG A 60 8.28 -1.12 -19.23
N ARG A 61 9.39 -1.78 -18.90
CA ARG A 61 9.86 -2.97 -19.64
C ARG A 61 8.87 -4.11 -19.55
N LYS A 62 8.37 -4.43 -18.35
CA LYS A 62 7.42 -5.53 -18.11
C LYS A 62 6.06 -5.28 -18.76
N ALA A 63 5.56 -4.04 -18.68
CA ALA A 63 4.30 -3.62 -19.27
C ALA A 63 4.38 -3.40 -20.79
N GLY A 64 5.58 -3.52 -21.39
CA GLY A 64 5.79 -3.29 -22.82
C GLY A 64 5.63 -1.83 -23.24
N LEU A 65 5.57 -0.90 -22.29
CA LEU A 65 5.41 0.54 -22.54
C LEU A 65 6.61 1.15 -23.25
N ASP A 66 7.78 0.53 -23.13
CA ASP A 66 8.97 0.96 -23.88
C ASP A 66 8.88 0.66 -25.38
N ARG A 67 7.94 -0.20 -25.80
CA ARG A 67 7.69 -0.53 -27.21
C ARG A 67 6.64 0.37 -27.84
N VAL A 68 5.86 1.09 -27.03
CA VAL A 68 4.80 1.98 -27.48
C VAL A 68 5.31 3.41 -27.45
N LYS A 69 5.65 3.95 -28.63
CA LYS A 69 5.81 5.40 -28.77
C LYS A 69 4.43 6.02 -28.90
N LEU A 70 3.95 6.66 -27.84
CA LEU A 70 2.78 7.51 -27.92
C LEU A 70 3.22 8.79 -28.66
N ASN A 71 2.88 8.89 -29.94
CA ASN A 71 3.00 10.13 -30.72
C ASN A 71 1.80 11.05 -30.45
N VAL A 72 1.34 11.10 -29.19
CA VAL A 72 0.21 11.93 -28.79
C VAL A 72 0.77 13.29 -28.44
N THR A 73 0.41 14.30 -29.23
CA THR A 73 0.76 15.69 -28.92
C THR A 73 -0.13 16.21 -27.80
N LYS A 74 0.28 17.30 -27.15
CA LYS A 74 -0.57 17.97 -26.15
C LYS A 74 -1.95 18.31 -26.73
N ALA A 75 -1.98 18.82 -27.96
CA ALA A 75 -3.22 19.13 -28.67
C ALA A 75 -4.15 17.91 -28.86
N ASP A 76 -3.59 16.73 -29.15
CA ASP A 76 -4.37 15.50 -29.28
C ASP A 76 -4.99 15.06 -27.95
N PHE A 77 -4.29 15.31 -26.83
CA PHE A 77 -4.78 15.01 -25.49
C PHE A 77 -5.91 15.98 -25.08
N ASP A 78 -5.70 17.28 -25.31
CA ASP A 78 -6.65 18.33 -24.94
C ASP A 78 -7.97 18.22 -25.74
N ALA A 79 -7.90 17.74 -26.99
CA ALA A 79 -9.08 17.45 -27.80
C ALA A 79 -9.97 16.32 -27.22
N LEU A 80 -9.40 15.37 -26.48
CA LEU A 80 -10.15 14.28 -25.85
C LEU A 80 -10.80 14.70 -24.52
N TRP A 81 -10.24 15.71 -23.87
CA TRP A 81 -10.67 16.18 -22.55
C TRP A 81 -10.78 17.70 -22.51
N PRO A 82 -11.69 18.30 -23.29
CA PRO A 82 -11.87 19.75 -23.27
C PRO A 82 -12.31 20.17 -21.86
N ILE A 83 -11.46 20.94 -21.17
CA ILE A 83 -11.78 21.52 -19.86
C ILE A 83 -12.54 22.83 -20.10
N PRO A 84 -13.86 22.89 -19.82
CA PRO A 84 -14.63 24.10 -20.10
C PRO A 84 -14.13 25.27 -19.24
N GLY A 85 -13.78 26.38 -19.88
CA GLY A 85 -13.39 27.63 -19.21
C GLY A 85 -11.89 27.80 -18.90
N VAL A 86 -11.03 26.86 -19.32
CA VAL A 86 -9.57 27.04 -19.31
C VAL A 86 -9.10 27.24 -20.74
N THR A 87 -8.73 28.47 -21.11
CA THR A 87 -7.87 28.70 -22.28
C THR A 87 -6.46 28.25 -21.90
N ASP A 88 -5.84 27.39 -22.72
CA ASP A 88 -4.46 26.94 -22.51
C ASP A 88 -3.58 28.11 -22.10
N VAL A 89 -3.05 28.04 -20.88
CA VAL A 89 -2.04 28.99 -20.42
C VAL A 89 -0.77 28.55 -21.13
N ASP A 90 -0.46 29.25 -22.22
CA ASP A 90 0.70 29.05 -23.07
C ASP A 90 2.00 28.92 -22.27
N ASP A 91 2.80 27.96 -22.73
CA ASP A 91 4.26 27.87 -22.73
C ASP A 91 5.02 28.78 -21.75
N HIS A 92 5.55 28.16 -20.70
CA HIS A 92 6.69 28.74 -19.99
C HIS A 92 7.97 28.62 -20.87
N PRO A 93 8.82 29.66 -20.90
CA PRO A 93 10.01 29.75 -21.75
C PRO A 93 11.06 28.67 -21.48
#